data_AF-A0A1S2PT85-F1
#
_entry.id   AF-A0A1S2PT85-F1
#
_cell.length_a   1.000
_cell.length_b   1.000
_cell.length_c   1.000
_cell.angle_alpha   90.00
_cell.angle_beta   90.00
_cell.angle_gamma   90.00
#
_symmetry.space_group_name_H-M   'P 1'
#
loop_
_entity.id
_entity.type
_entity.pdbx_description
1 polymer ?
#
loop_
_entity_poly.entity_id
_entity_poly.type
_entity_poly.pdbx_seq_one_letter_code
_entity_poly.pdbx_strand_id
1 'polypeptide(L)'
;MPPSANGRTYQPSRLAAGICGRELADAAEVMRDHSPFDLAAFQEMMTNVFCPLNNQFLTGHNDACITNYWADWDLCHMASVLAIGILNDDAATYDQAVTYFKSGAGDGSIEHAVPHLCTDSDGSALGQWQESGRGQGHTVKGMGQMGAVCEMAWNQGDDLDSQGDRRFVKAAQYVAEYNTGRSVPCATCSTSPPCTTTSSPPRAAETPARPAAAATSSTSAP
;
A
#
# COMPACT_ATOMS: atom_id res chain seq x y z
N MET A 1 20.35 18.82 4.32
CA MET A 1 20.04 20.01 3.48
C MET A 1 19.63 21.16 4.39
N PRO A 2 20.04 22.41 4.12
CA PRO A 2 19.54 23.56 4.86
C PRO A 2 18.06 23.85 4.50
N PRO A 3 17.27 24.42 5.41
CA PRO A 3 15.86 24.73 5.16
C PRO A 3 15.69 25.87 4.15
N SER A 4 14.62 25.81 3.34
CA SER A 4 14.30 26.86 2.35
C SER A 4 13.84 28.15 3.05
N ALA A 5 14.18 29.29 2.45
CA ALA A 5 14.00 30.65 2.98
C ALA A 5 12.55 31.10 3.25
N ASN A 6 11.55 30.24 3.06
CA ASN A 6 10.13 30.57 3.20
C ASN A 6 9.42 29.85 4.36
N GLY A 7 10.14 29.21 5.29
CA GLY A 7 9.54 28.53 6.45
C GLY A 7 8.67 27.31 6.09
N ARG A 8 8.45 27.05 4.79
CA ARG A 8 7.97 25.77 4.29
C ARG A 8 9.18 24.85 4.27
N THR A 9 9.19 23.89 5.18
CA THR A 9 9.98 22.68 5.02
C THR A 9 9.77 22.19 3.58
N TYR A 10 10.87 21.94 2.87
CA TYR A 10 10.82 21.22 1.61
C TYR A 10 10.16 19.88 1.95
N GLN A 11 8.87 19.76 1.68
CA GLN A 11 8.19 18.47 1.67
C GLN A 11 8.58 17.88 0.33
N PRO A 12 9.59 16.98 0.24
CA PRO A 12 9.67 16.14 -0.95
C PRO A 12 8.26 15.60 -1.19
N SER A 13 7.78 15.68 -2.44
CA SER A 13 6.47 15.19 -2.82
C SER A 13 6.27 13.80 -2.17
N ARG A 14 5.44 13.74 -1.12
CA ARG A 14 5.24 12.50 -0.33
C ARG A 14 4.77 11.40 -1.28
N LEU A 15 3.87 11.75 -2.18
CA LEU A 15 3.42 10.90 -3.28
C LEU A 15 4.58 10.33 -4.12
N ALA A 16 5.58 11.16 -4.48
CA ALA A 16 6.74 10.67 -5.21
C ALA A 16 7.62 9.75 -4.37
N ALA A 17 7.73 9.99 -3.06
CA ALA A 17 8.44 9.09 -2.15
C ALA A 17 7.79 7.68 -2.11
N GLY A 18 6.46 7.60 -2.13
CA GLY A 18 5.75 6.31 -2.19
C GLY A 18 5.91 5.60 -3.53
N ILE A 19 5.72 6.32 -4.64
CA ILE A 19 5.86 5.72 -5.98
C ILE A 19 7.29 5.28 -6.24
N CYS A 20 8.25 6.22 -6.18
CA CYS A 20 9.65 5.91 -6.48
C CYS A 20 10.26 4.99 -5.43
N GLY A 21 9.88 5.12 -4.16
CA GLY A 21 10.43 4.29 -3.09
C GLY A 21 10.10 2.82 -3.28
N ARG A 22 8.89 2.48 -3.75
CA ARG A 22 8.53 1.11 -4.11
C ARG A 22 9.36 0.62 -5.31
N GLU A 23 9.32 1.35 -6.43
CA GLU A 23 10.02 0.96 -7.66
C GLU A 23 11.53 0.73 -7.43
N LEU A 24 12.15 1.59 -6.62
CA LEU A 24 13.55 1.48 -6.24
C LEU A 24 13.82 0.28 -5.33
N ALA A 25 12.95 0.01 -4.35
CA ALA A 25 13.09 -1.17 -3.49
C ALA A 25 12.95 -2.47 -4.27
N ASP A 26 11.93 -2.59 -5.13
CA ASP A 26 11.70 -3.77 -5.96
C ASP A 26 12.89 -4.02 -6.91
N ALA A 27 13.42 -2.95 -7.53
CA ALA A 27 14.59 -3.06 -8.40
C ALA A 27 15.84 -3.51 -7.62
N ALA A 28 16.05 -2.99 -6.41
CA ALA A 28 17.15 -3.40 -5.55
C ALA A 28 17.02 -4.84 -5.07
N GLU A 29 15.79 -5.32 -4.81
CA GLU A 29 15.53 -6.70 -4.43
C GLU A 29 15.92 -7.66 -5.57
N VAL A 30 15.56 -7.35 -6.81
CA VAL A 30 15.99 -8.13 -7.99
C VAL A 30 17.51 -8.14 -8.15
N MET A 31 18.18 -7.05 -7.75
CA MET A 31 19.64 -6.91 -7.81
C MET A 31 20.37 -7.40 -6.55
N ARG A 32 19.69 -8.00 -5.57
CA ARG A 32 20.23 -8.33 -4.24
C ARG A 32 21.59 -9.04 -4.28
N ASP A 33 21.75 -10.00 -5.21
CA ASP A 33 22.98 -10.79 -5.35
C ASP A 33 23.93 -10.30 -6.46
N HIS A 34 23.67 -9.12 -7.03
CA HIS A 34 24.49 -8.56 -8.10
C HIS A 34 25.75 -7.88 -7.54
N SER A 35 26.91 -8.52 -7.69
CA SER A 35 28.15 -8.09 -7.00
C SER A 35 28.63 -6.65 -7.18
N PRO A 36 28.40 -5.93 -8.30
CA PRO A 36 28.73 -4.51 -8.42
C PRO A 36 27.75 -3.57 -7.71
N PHE A 37 26.57 -4.06 -7.31
CA PHE A 37 25.55 -3.28 -6.62
C PHE A 37 25.85 -3.24 -5.11
N ASP A 38 26.04 -2.04 -4.58
CA ASP A 38 26.22 -1.83 -3.15
C ASP A 38 24.86 -1.89 -2.43
N LEU A 39 24.41 -3.12 -2.15
CA LEU A 39 23.13 -3.38 -1.49
C LEU A 39 23.05 -2.69 -0.12
N ALA A 40 24.12 -2.74 0.67
CA ALA A 40 24.12 -2.19 2.03
C ALA A 40 23.92 -0.67 2.03
N ALA A 41 24.63 0.05 1.16
CA ALA A 41 24.44 1.50 1.02
C ALA A 41 23.03 1.83 0.51
N PHE A 42 22.47 1.00 -0.37
CA PHE A 42 21.11 1.21 -0.89
C PHE A 42 20.04 0.95 0.18
N GLN A 43 20.14 -0.13 0.94
CA GLN A 43 19.28 -0.43 2.09
C GLN A 43 19.30 0.72 3.11
N GLU A 44 20.48 1.30 3.38
CA GLU A 44 20.62 2.46 4.26
C GLU A 44 19.87 3.68 3.70
N MET A 45 20.00 3.97 2.40
CA MET A 45 19.23 5.04 1.74
C MET A 45 17.72 4.82 1.85
N MET A 46 17.24 3.60 1.57
CA MET A 46 15.82 3.26 1.67
C MET A 46 15.28 3.47 3.09
N THR A 47 16.07 3.07 4.10
CA THR A 47 15.75 3.23 5.53
C THR A 47 15.73 4.68 5.97
N ASN A 48 16.71 5.48 5.55
CA ASN A 48 16.91 6.82 6.10
C ASN A 48 16.20 7.92 5.32
N VAL A 49 15.86 7.69 4.05
CA VAL A 49 15.24 8.68 3.17
C VAL A 49 13.79 8.34 2.85
N PHE A 50 13.51 7.15 2.33
CA PHE A 50 12.18 6.80 1.85
C PHE A 50 11.25 6.33 2.96
N CYS A 51 11.70 5.38 3.79
CA CYS A 51 10.88 4.80 4.86
C CYS A 51 10.25 5.86 5.78
N PRO A 52 10.98 6.88 6.28
CA PRO A 52 10.39 7.89 7.18
C PRO A 52 9.35 8.75 6.48
N LEU A 53 9.50 8.98 5.16
CA LEU A 53 8.54 9.75 4.38
C LEU A 53 7.22 9.00 4.20
N ASN A 54 7.32 7.71 3.90
CA ASN A 54 6.18 6.83 3.70
C ASN A 54 5.46 6.50 5.01
N ASN A 55 6.23 6.19 6.05
CA ASN A 55 5.69 5.91 7.38
C ASN A 55 4.91 7.12 7.91
N GLN A 56 5.47 8.32 7.81
CA GLN A 56 4.76 9.53 8.24
C GLN A 56 3.45 9.76 7.48
N PHE A 57 3.37 9.37 6.20
CA PHE A 57 2.09 9.42 5.49
C PHE A 57 1.09 8.41 6.07
N LEU A 58 1.48 7.14 6.27
CA LEU A 58 0.57 6.12 6.79
C LEU A 58 0.10 6.39 8.23
N THR A 59 0.92 7.04 9.06
CA THR A 59 0.58 7.30 10.46
C THR A 59 0.02 8.71 10.71
N GLY A 60 0.36 9.67 9.85
CA GLY A 60 0.05 11.08 10.05
C GLY A 60 -0.73 11.73 8.92
N HIS A 61 -0.89 11.08 7.76
CA HIS A 61 -1.63 11.56 6.59
C HIS A 61 -1.34 13.04 6.24
N ASN A 62 -0.07 13.43 6.23
CA ASN A 62 0.37 14.83 6.03
C ASN A 62 -0.30 15.85 6.97
N ASP A 63 -0.54 15.44 8.22
CA ASP A 63 -1.24 16.22 9.24
C ASP A 63 -2.68 16.60 8.83
N ALA A 64 -3.24 15.89 7.85
CA ALA A 64 -4.61 16.03 7.40
C ALA A 64 -5.52 14.95 8.01
N CYS A 65 -6.82 15.06 7.75
CA CYS A 65 -7.74 13.99 8.14
C CYS A 65 -7.39 12.69 7.42
N ILE A 66 -7.58 11.55 8.11
CA ILE A 66 -7.21 10.23 7.58
C ILE A 66 -7.90 9.90 6.24
N THR A 67 -9.12 10.40 6.03
CA THR A 67 -9.92 10.22 4.80
C THR A 67 -9.79 11.38 3.80
N ASN A 68 -8.78 12.26 3.97
CA ASN A 68 -8.55 13.40 3.09
C ASN A 68 -8.00 12.99 1.72
N TYR A 69 -7.29 11.86 1.65
CA TYR A 69 -6.63 11.39 0.44
C TYR A 69 -7.36 10.20 -0.16
N TRP A 70 -7.37 10.12 -1.49
CA TRP A 70 -7.89 8.96 -2.21
C TRP A 70 -6.95 7.76 -2.05
N ALA A 71 -7.47 6.55 -2.27
CA ALA A 71 -6.77 5.29 -2.00
C ALA A 71 -5.36 5.24 -2.60
N ASP A 72 -5.14 5.79 -3.80
CA ASP A 72 -3.85 5.84 -4.48
C ASP A 72 -2.68 6.39 -3.66
N TRP A 73 -2.96 7.32 -2.74
CA TRP A 73 -1.92 7.92 -1.91
C TRP A 73 -1.45 6.91 -0.87
N ASP A 74 -2.38 6.37 -0.09
CA ASP A 74 -2.13 5.31 0.87
C ASP A 74 -1.46 4.09 0.22
N LEU A 75 -1.96 3.66 -0.95
CA LEU A 75 -1.44 2.50 -1.68
C LEU A 75 0.02 2.67 -2.12
N CYS A 76 0.43 3.86 -2.54
CA CYS A 76 1.82 4.09 -2.95
C CYS A 76 2.76 4.04 -1.74
N HIS A 77 2.36 4.62 -0.62
CA HIS A 77 3.13 4.64 0.61
C HIS A 77 3.19 3.26 1.27
N MET A 78 2.06 2.55 1.35
CA MET A 78 1.97 1.19 1.88
C MET A 78 2.85 0.23 1.10
N ALA A 79 2.80 0.27 -0.23
CA ALA A 79 3.65 -0.60 -1.04
C ALA A 79 5.13 -0.28 -0.90
N SER A 80 5.49 1.00 -0.75
CA SER A 80 6.88 1.37 -0.52
C SER A 80 7.37 0.86 0.83
N VAL A 81 6.59 1.00 1.90
CA VAL A 81 6.91 0.45 3.22
C VAL A 81 7.05 -1.08 3.15
N LEU A 82 6.13 -1.76 2.46
CA LEU A 82 6.20 -3.21 2.28
C LEU A 82 7.48 -3.65 1.56
N ALA A 83 7.78 -3.05 0.40
CA ALA A 83 8.95 -3.35 -0.39
C ALA A 83 10.26 -3.07 0.36
N ILE A 84 10.32 -1.97 1.13
CA ILE A 84 11.48 -1.64 1.97
C ILE A 84 11.65 -2.67 3.10
N GLY A 85 10.55 -3.11 3.73
CA GLY A 85 10.58 -4.16 4.75
C GLY A 85 11.14 -5.48 4.20
N ILE A 86 10.74 -5.86 2.99
CA ILE A 86 11.29 -7.03 2.29
C ILE A 86 12.77 -6.84 1.97
N LEU A 87 13.13 -5.73 1.31
CA LEU A 87 14.52 -5.45 0.90
C LEU A 87 15.48 -5.47 2.10
N ASN A 88 15.05 -4.99 3.25
CA ASN A 88 15.89 -4.87 4.43
C ASN A 88 15.80 -6.07 5.38
N ASP A 89 15.02 -7.10 5.04
CA ASP A 89 14.71 -8.21 5.95
C ASP A 89 14.13 -7.73 7.31
N ASP A 90 13.36 -6.64 7.28
CA ASP A 90 12.77 -5.98 8.44
C ASP A 90 11.28 -6.36 8.59
N ALA A 91 11.05 -7.36 9.44
CA ALA A 91 9.73 -7.87 9.74
C ALA A 91 8.79 -6.80 10.35
N ALA A 92 9.29 -5.85 11.13
CA ALA A 92 8.43 -4.85 11.77
C ALA A 92 7.88 -3.85 10.72
N THR A 93 8.75 -3.40 9.81
CA THR A 93 8.35 -2.55 8.68
C THR A 93 7.40 -3.28 7.73
N TYR A 94 7.67 -4.56 7.43
CA TYR A 94 6.76 -5.41 6.67
C TYR A 94 5.38 -5.56 7.33
N ASP A 95 5.35 -5.94 8.61
CA ASP A 95 4.12 -6.19 9.36
C ASP A 95 3.28 -4.91 9.50
N GLN A 96 3.91 -3.73 9.57
CA GLN A 96 3.22 -2.45 9.54
C GLN A 96 2.40 -2.29 8.24
N ALA A 97 2.99 -2.55 7.08
CA ALA A 97 2.31 -2.41 5.80
C ALA A 97 1.17 -3.44 5.65
N VAL A 98 1.41 -4.70 6.05
CA VAL A 98 0.37 -5.75 6.04
C VAL A 98 -0.79 -5.39 6.98
N THR A 99 -0.49 -4.85 8.15
CA THR A 99 -1.51 -4.39 9.11
C THR A 99 -2.30 -3.21 8.53
N TYR A 100 -1.63 -2.28 7.86
CA TYR A 100 -2.28 -1.16 7.19
C TYR A 100 -3.22 -1.63 6.08
N PHE A 101 -2.80 -2.60 5.26
CA PHE A 101 -3.66 -3.20 4.24
C PHE A 101 -4.95 -3.75 4.86
N LYS A 102 -4.82 -4.51 5.97
CA LYS A 102 -5.95 -5.22 6.59
C LYS A 102 -6.91 -4.29 7.33
N SER A 103 -6.39 -3.30 8.06
CA SER A 103 -7.18 -2.50 8.99
C SER A 103 -6.72 -1.05 9.13
N GLY A 104 -6.01 -0.51 8.14
CA GLY A 104 -5.60 0.89 8.10
C GLY A 104 -6.80 1.83 8.09
N ALA A 105 -6.67 2.96 8.76
CA ALA A 105 -7.76 3.92 8.91
C ALA A 105 -7.98 4.80 7.65
N GLY A 106 -6.99 4.90 6.75
CA GLY A 106 -7.10 5.67 5.51
C GLY A 106 -7.69 4.88 4.35
N ASP A 107 -7.87 5.54 3.22
CA ASP A 107 -8.64 5.01 2.08
C ASP A 107 -7.93 3.86 1.33
N GLY A 108 -6.65 3.58 1.64
CA GLY A 108 -5.90 2.48 1.00
C GLY A 108 -6.00 1.14 1.69
N SER A 109 -6.63 1.03 2.86
CA SER A 109 -6.91 -0.29 3.46
C SER A 109 -7.97 -1.02 2.64
N ILE A 110 -7.97 -2.35 2.64
CA ILE A 110 -8.79 -3.13 1.71
C ILE A 110 -10.29 -2.85 1.84
N GLU A 111 -10.78 -2.58 3.06
CA GLU A 111 -12.18 -2.27 3.27
C GLU A 111 -12.57 -0.88 2.75
N HIS A 112 -11.66 0.09 2.81
CA HIS A 112 -11.89 1.46 2.35
C HIS A 112 -11.59 1.65 0.85
N ALA A 113 -10.60 0.92 0.32
CA ALA A 113 -10.24 0.92 -1.10
C ALA A 113 -11.32 0.25 -1.96
N VAL A 114 -12.11 -0.65 -1.36
CA VAL A 114 -13.27 -1.29 -1.99
C VAL A 114 -14.49 -1.12 -1.08
N PRO A 115 -15.07 0.09 -0.96
CA PRO A 115 -16.03 0.41 0.10
C PRO A 115 -17.39 -0.29 -0.05
N HIS A 116 -17.76 -0.68 -1.26
CA HIS A 116 -19.06 -1.28 -1.55
C HIS A 116 -18.89 -2.59 -2.30
N LEU A 117 -19.55 -3.63 -1.80
CA LEU A 117 -19.76 -4.87 -2.55
C LEU A 117 -21.10 -4.78 -3.27
N CYS A 118 -21.13 -5.20 -4.53
CA CYS A 118 -22.32 -5.17 -5.36
C CYS A 118 -22.41 -6.44 -6.22
N THR A 119 -23.45 -6.54 -7.03
CA THR A 119 -23.66 -7.67 -7.94
C THR A 119 -24.00 -7.12 -9.32
N ASP A 120 -23.42 -7.69 -10.36
CA ASP A 120 -23.75 -7.35 -11.75
C ASP A 120 -25.14 -7.88 -12.17
N SER A 121 -25.51 -7.66 -13.44
CA SER A 121 -26.78 -8.16 -13.99
C SER A 121 -26.85 -9.68 -14.13
N ASP A 122 -25.71 -10.37 -14.12
CA ASP A 122 -25.58 -11.80 -14.35
C ASP A 122 -25.45 -12.59 -13.02
N GLY A 123 -25.39 -11.90 -11.89
CA GLY A 123 -25.28 -12.48 -10.55
C GLY A 123 -23.85 -12.59 -10.02
N SER A 124 -22.85 -12.03 -10.71
CA SER A 124 -21.45 -12.04 -10.26
C SER A 124 -21.23 -11.03 -9.15
N ALA A 125 -20.51 -11.44 -8.09
CA ALA A 125 -20.14 -10.53 -7.00
C ALA A 125 -19.03 -9.58 -7.45
N LEU A 126 -19.23 -8.28 -7.27
CA LEU A 126 -18.31 -7.21 -7.60
C LEU A 126 -17.95 -6.38 -6.37
N GLY A 127 -16.89 -5.59 -6.49
CA GLY A 127 -16.47 -4.61 -5.49
C GLY A 127 -16.21 -3.27 -6.15
N GLN A 128 -16.92 -2.23 -5.75
CA GLN A 128 -16.64 -0.90 -6.28
C GLN A 128 -15.25 -0.45 -5.84
N TRP A 129 -14.36 -0.14 -6.79
CA TRP A 129 -13.05 0.43 -6.50
C TRP A 129 -13.16 1.93 -6.19
N GLN A 130 -12.54 2.38 -5.10
CA GLN A 130 -12.70 3.75 -4.59
C GLN A 130 -12.32 4.82 -5.63
N GLU A 131 -11.26 4.60 -6.41
CA GLU A 131 -10.79 5.54 -7.44
C GLU A 131 -11.62 5.51 -8.74
N SER A 132 -12.62 4.64 -8.87
CA SER A 132 -13.43 4.52 -10.10
C SER A 132 -14.21 5.79 -10.44
N GLY A 133 -14.51 6.65 -9.46
CA GLY A 133 -15.19 7.93 -9.67
C GLY A 133 -14.28 9.07 -10.13
N ARG A 134 -12.96 8.92 -10.00
CA ARG A 134 -12.00 10.02 -10.23
C ARG A 134 -11.48 10.07 -11.67
N GLY A 135 -11.41 8.92 -12.32
CA GLY A 135 -10.98 8.78 -13.71
C GLY A 135 -10.03 7.60 -13.91
N GLN A 136 -10.00 7.09 -15.14
CA GLN A 136 -9.38 5.79 -15.44
C GLN A 136 -7.90 5.70 -15.11
N GLY A 137 -7.13 6.77 -15.35
CA GLY A 137 -5.70 6.79 -15.01
C GLY A 137 -5.44 6.55 -13.51
N HIS A 138 -6.32 7.05 -12.64
CA HIS A 138 -6.24 6.81 -11.20
C HIS A 138 -6.73 5.41 -10.84
N THR A 139 -7.85 4.99 -11.44
CA THR A 139 -8.40 3.64 -11.23
C THR A 139 -7.37 2.55 -11.51
N VAL A 140 -6.74 2.56 -12.69
CA VAL A 140 -5.79 1.50 -13.08
C VAL A 140 -4.46 1.61 -12.33
N LYS A 141 -4.04 2.82 -11.96
CA LYS A 141 -2.87 3.02 -11.09
C LYS A 141 -3.10 2.35 -9.74
N GLY A 142 -4.20 2.67 -9.05
CA GLY A 142 -4.52 2.09 -7.76
C GLY A 142 -4.63 0.56 -7.80
N MET A 143 -5.29 0.02 -8.83
CA MET A 143 -5.38 -1.43 -9.03
C MET A 143 -4.01 -2.08 -9.19
N GLY A 144 -3.13 -1.50 -10.02
CA GLY A 144 -1.76 -2.01 -10.17
C GLY A 144 -0.95 -1.90 -8.87
N GLN A 145 -1.17 -0.80 -8.12
CA GLN A 145 -0.49 -0.58 -6.85
C GLN A 145 -0.87 -1.59 -5.77
N MET A 146 -2.18 -1.89 -5.66
CA MET A 146 -2.72 -2.89 -4.73
C MET A 146 -2.34 -4.31 -5.16
N GLY A 147 -2.40 -4.62 -6.45
CA GLY A 147 -2.00 -5.93 -6.97
C GLY A 147 -0.54 -6.25 -6.65
N ALA A 148 0.36 -5.29 -6.78
CA ALA A 148 1.75 -5.47 -6.38
C ALA A 148 1.92 -5.63 -4.85
N VAL A 149 1.08 -5.01 -4.02
CA VAL A 149 1.09 -5.25 -2.56
C VAL A 149 0.70 -6.69 -2.25
N CYS A 150 -0.37 -7.19 -2.87
CA CYS A 150 -0.78 -8.59 -2.72
C CYS A 150 0.31 -9.56 -3.19
N GLU A 151 0.91 -9.30 -4.36
CA GLU A 151 1.95 -10.17 -4.94
C GLU A 151 3.23 -10.15 -4.10
N MET A 152 3.68 -8.99 -3.62
CA MET A 152 4.83 -8.91 -2.71
C MET A 152 4.60 -9.71 -1.43
N ALA A 153 3.42 -9.55 -0.80
CA ALA A 153 3.08 -10.28 0.42
C ALA A 153 2.94 -11.80 0.17
N TRP A 154 2.35 -12.19 -0.96
CA TRP A 154 2.24 -13.59 -1.36
C TRP A 154 3.60 -14.26 -1.47
N ASN A 155 4.59 -13.57 -2.06
CA ASN A 155 5.97 -14.06 -2.16
C ASN A 155 6.67 -14.16 -0.79
N GLN A 156 6.14 -13.52 0.26
CA GLN A 156 6.58 -13.67 1.65
C GLN A 156 5.74 -14.70 2.44
N GLY A 157 4.74 -15.32 1.80
CA GLY A 157 3.87 -16.35 2.39
C GLY A 157 2.55 -15.83 2.98
N ASP A 158 2.18 -14.56 2.76
CA ASP A 158 0.94 -13.97 3.25
C ASP A 158 -0.10 -13.79 2.14
N ASP A 159 -1.27 -14.41 2.31
CA ASP A 159 -2.40 -14.29 1.37
C ASP A 159 -3.26 -13.06 1.68
N LEU A 160 -2.90 -11.93 1.06
CA LEU A 160 -3.68 -10.69 1.11
C LEU A 160 -4.87 -10.68 0.15
N ASP A 161 -4.79 -11.42 -0.96
CA ASP A 161 -5.86 -11.49 -1.96
C ASP A 161 -7.13 -12.14 -1.42
N SER A 162 -7.00 -13.06 -0.46
CA SER A 162 -8.13 -13.71 0.21
C SER A 162 -8.82 -12.83 1.26
N GLN A 163 -8.25 -11.68 1.63
CA GLN A 163 -8.84 -10.81 2.64
C GLN A 163 -10.21 -10.27 2.23
N GLY A 164 -11.12 -10.15 3.20
CA GLY A 164 -12.47 -9.62 2.98
C GLY A 164 -13.33 -10.45 2.02
N ASP A 165 -13.17 -11.78 2.02
CA ASP A 165 -13.81 -12.69 1.05
C ASP A 165 -13.41 -12.34 -0.40
N ARG A 166 -12.10 -12.29 -0.64
CA ARG A 166 -11.51 -11.92 -1.94
C ARG A 166 -11.94 -10.54 -2.44
N ARG A 167 -12.01 -9.56 -1.54
CA ARG A 167 -12.54 -8.21 -1.81
C ARG A 167 -11.78 -7.51 -2.94
N PHE A 168 -10.46 -7.65 -3.00
CA PHE A 168 -9.66 -7.06 -4.08
C PHE A 168 -9.94 -7.71 -5.44
N VAL A 169 -10.13 -9.03 -5.48
CA VAL A 169 -10.50 -9.76 -6.71
C VAL A 169 -11.84 -9.28 -7.25
N LYS A 170 -12.83 -9.07 -6.36
CA LYS A 170 -14.13 -8.50 -6.74
C LYS A 170 -14.00 -7.08 -7.31
N ALA A 171 -13.03 -6.30 -6.82
CA ALA A 171 -12.72 -4.99 -7.39
C ALA A 171 -12.04 -5.05 -8.75
N ALA A 172 -11.14 -6.01 -8.95
CA ALA A 172 -10.56 -6.26 -10.26
C ALA A 172 -11.63 -6.64 -11.30
N GLN A 173 -12.61 -7.46 -10.92
CA GLN A 173 -13.76 -7.78 -11.76
C GLN A 173 -14.58 -6.53 -12.09
N TYR A 174 -14.91 -5.71 -11.10
CA TYR A 174 -15.65 -4.45 -11.30
C TYR A 174 -14.97 -3.51 -12.31
N VAL A 175 -13.65 -3.31 -12.16
CA VAL A 175 -12.88 -2.45 -13.09
C VAL A 175 -12.81 -3.06 -14.49
N ALA A 176 -12.67 -4.39 -14.60
CA ALA A 176 -12.67 -5.09 -15.89
C ALA A 176 -14.02 -5.00 -16.61
N GLU A 177 -15.14 -5.13 -15.88
CA GLU A 177 -16.49 -4.95 -16.42
C GLU A 177 -16.67 -3.56 -17.03
N TYR A 178 -16.28 -2.53 -16.29
CA TYR A 178 -16.34 -1.15 -16.78
C TYR A 178 -15.46 -0.97 -18.04
N ASN A 179 -14.25 -1.52 -18.05
CA ASN A 179 -13.31 -1.43 -19.17
C ASN A 179 -13.77 -2.18 -20.43
N THR A 180 -14.67 -3.15 -20.28
CA THR A 180 -15.25 -3.91 -21.40
C THR A 180 -16.58 -3.31 -21.89
N GLY A 181 -16.97 -2.15 -21.35
CA GLY A 181 -18.19 -1.44 -21.74
C GLY A 181 -19.46 -1.98 -21.07
N ARG A 182 -19.33 -2.85 -20.06
CA ARG A 182 -20.46 -3.30 -19.25
C ARG A 182 -20.85 -2.23 -18.23
N SER A 183 -22.10 -2.27 -17.81
CA SER A 183 -22.59 -1.38 -16.75
C SER A 183 -22.26 -1.96 -15.39
N VAL A 184 -21.73 -1.12 -14.49
CA VAL A 184 -21.41 -1.50 -13.12
C VAL A 184 -22.17 -0.61 -12.13
N PRO A 185 -22.65 -1.14 -10.99
CA PRO A 185 -23.31 -0.32 -9.97
C PRO A 185 -22.32 0.64 -9.32
N CYS A 186 -22.56 1.96 -9.41
CA CYS A 186 -21.67 2.97 -8.87
C CYS A 186 -22.36 3.79 -7.78
N ALA A 187 -21.85 3.74 -6.55
CA ALA A 187 -22.15 4.69 -5.49
C ALA A 187 -21.14 5.84 -5.51
N THR A 188 -21.50 7.00 -4.96
CA THR A 188 -20.56 8.13 -4.90
C THR A 188 -19.44 7.83 -3.89
N CYS A 189 -18.20 7.70 -4.37
CA CYS A 189 -17.01 7.75 -3.52
C CYS A 189 -16.48 9.19 -3.45
N SER A 190 -16.12 9.65 -2.25
CA SER A 190 -15.52 10.96 -2.04
C SER A 190 -14.55 10.90 -0.87
N THR A 191 -13.42 11.59 -0.98
CA THR A 191 -12.61 11.96 0.18
C THR A 191 -13.39 12.94 1.05
N SER A 192 -13.30 12.81 2.37
CA SER A 192 -14.02 13.72 3.27
C SER A 192 -13.45 15.15 3.18
N PRO A 193 -14.27 16.21 3.41
CA PRO A 193 -13.75 17.54 3.66
C PRO A 193 -12.84 17.55 4.91
N PRO A 194 -11.92 18.53 5.06
CA PRO A 194 -10.96 18.55 6.16
C PRO A 194 -11.71 18.48 7.50
N CYS A 195 -11.40 17.45 8.28
CA CYS A 195 -12.03 17.21 9.57
C CYS A 195 -11.87 18.44 10.46
N THR A 196 -12.99 18.99 10.92
CA THR A 196 -13.01 19.94 12.02
C THR A 196 -12.37 19.26 13.23
N THR A 197 -11.27 19.83 13.71
CA THR A 197 -10.47 19.35 14.84
C THR A 197 -11.35 18.89 16.01
N THR A 198 -11.46 17.58 16.22
CA THR A 198 -11.59 16.90 17.53
C THR A 198 -11.83 15.42 17.33
N SER A 199 -10.79 14.60 17.45
CA SER A 199 -10.87 13.33 18.18
C SER A 199 -9.45 12.83 18.44
N SER A 200 -9.23 12.45 19.70
CA SER A 200 -7.98 11.89 20.21
C SER A 200 -7.56 10.64 19.40
N PRO A 201 -6.25 10.34 19.32
CA PRO A 201 -5.76 9.20 18.55
C PRO A 201 -6.31 7.87 19.10
N PRO A 202 -6.66 6.89 18.23
CA PRO A 202 -7.01 5.56 18.68
C PRO A 202 -5.79 4.86 19.29
N ARG A 203 -6.02 4.13 20.38
CA ARG A 203 -5.02 3.33 21.09
C ARG A 203 -4.59 2.15 20.20
N ALA A 204 -3.28 1.99 19.99
CA ALA A 204 -2.71 0.88 19.24
C ALA A 204 -3.16 -0.48 19.81
N ALA A 205 -3.61 -1.37 18.93
CA ALA A 205 -3.81 -2.78 19.27
C ALA A 205 -2.46 -3.51 19.17
N GLU A 206 -2.03 -4.15 20.26
CA GLU A 206 -0.87 -5.04 20.26
C GLU A 206 -1.19 -6.30 19.44
N THR A 207 -0.44 -6.53 18.36
CA THR A 207 -0.50 -7.77 17.57
C THR A 207 0.60 -8.72 18.05
N PRO A 208 0.33 -10.01 18.30
CA PRO A 208 1.36 -10.95 18.73
C PRO A 208 2.39 -11.21 17.62
N ALA A 209 3.67 -11.27 18.00
CA ALA A 209 4.78 -11.47 17.09
C ALA A 209 4.69 -12.80 16.32
N ARG A 210 5.05 -12.77 15.03
CA ARG A 210 5.13 -13.92 14.15
C ARG A 210 6.26 -14.88 14.60
N PRO A 211 6.07 -16.21 14.58
CA PRO A 211 7.18 -17.14 14.73
C PRO A 211 8.09 -17.08 13.50
N ALA A 212 9.40 -17.09 13.72
CA ALA A 212 10.41 -17.04 12.65
C ALA A 212 10.21 -18.18 11.65
N ALA A 213 10.30 -17.87 10.35
CA ALA A 213 10.28 -18.86 9.29
C ALA A 213 11.49 -19.81 9.45
N ALA A 214 11.23 -21.11 9.51
CA ALA A 214 12.28 -22.11 9.59
C ALA A 214 13.07 -22.16 8.28
N ALA A 215 14.36 -21.80 8.34
CA ALA A 215 15.28 -21.99 7.23
C ALA A 215 15.36 -23.49 6.87
N THR A 216 14.87 -23.84 5.70
CA THR A 216 15.07 -25.19 5.15
C THR A 216 16.50 -25.27 4.61
N SER A 217 17.38 -25.89 5.39
CA SER A 217 18.73 -26.24 4.92
C SER A 217 18.63 -27.50 4.05
N SER A 218 18.78 -27.35 2.75
CA SER A 218 18.98 -28.49 1.85
C SER A 218 20.40 -29.03 2.07
N THR A 219 20.51 -30.12 2.82
CA THR A 219 21.74 -30.91 2.89
C THR A 219 21.82 -31.78 1.64
N SER A 220 22.69 -31.42 0.71
CA SER A 220 23.17 -32.33 -0.35
C SER A 220 24.13 -33.34 0.28
N ALA A 221 23.76 -34.62 0.22
CA ALA A 221 24.62 -35.75 0.58
C ALA A 221 25.24 -36.38 -0.70
N PRO A 222 26.42 -37.02 -0.59
CA PRO A 222 27.33 -37.31 -1.70
C PRO A 222 26.88 -38.44 -2.64
#